data_AF-A0A929TY76-F1
#
_entry.id   AF-A0A929TY76-F1
#
_cell.length_a   1.000
_cell.length_b   1.000
_cell.length_c   1.000
_cell.angle_alpha   90.00
_cell.angle_beta   90.00
_cell.angle_gamma   90.00
#
_symmetry.space_group_name_H-M   'P 1'
#
loop_
_entity.id
_entity.type
_entity.pdbx_description
1 polymer ?
#
loop_
_entity_poly.entity_id
_entity_poly.type
_entity_poly.pdbx_seq_one_letter_code
_entity_poly.pdbx_strand_id
1 'polypeptide(L)'
;DPYDIEHIEARNNFKDDKDNVDKFNGIGNLTVLERSINRSIKDKPLKGKTEKYEESKYEAVQAVRQEILDKHKDKWDIKCVSGRAKEEIKKIKRFMKGKKVFCIRGGSLVVRYR
;
A
#
# COMPACT_ATOMS: atom_id res chain seq x y z
N ASP A 1 13.13 8.63 12.22
CA ASP A 1 11.85 7.94 12.45
C ASP A 1 11.81 6.55 11.88
N PRO A 2 11.69 5.53 12.75
CA PRO A 2 11.25 4.21 12.35
C PRO A 2 9.90 4.28 11.64
N TYR A 3 9.63 3.30 10.78
CA TYR A 3 8.35 3.13 10.13
C TYR A 3 7.63 1.89 10.64
N ASP A 4 6.32 1.90 10.52
CA ASP A 4 5.44 0.75 10.73
C ASP A 4 4.57 0.54 9.47
N ILE A 5 3.89 -0.61 9.41
CA ILE A 5 2.86 -0.88 8.40
C ILE A 5 1.51 -0.50 8.99
N GLU A 6 0.80 0.39 8.31
CA GLU A 6 -0.49 0.91 8.73
C GLU A 6 -1.62 0.40 7.82
N HIS A 7 -2.77 0.13 8.42
CA HIS A 7 -4.01 -0.15 7.70
C HIS A 7 -4.73 1.17 7.36
N ILE A 8 -4.96 1.41 6.07
CA ILE A 8 -5.64 2.60 5.58
C ILE A 8 -7.04 2.72 6.18
N GLU A 9 -7.82 1.64 6.11
CA GLU A 9 -9.06 1.50 6.85
C GLU A 9 -8.85 0.54 8.02
N ALA A 10 -9.33 0.93 9.20
CA ALA A 10 -9.05 0.22 10.43
C ALA A 10 -9.63 -1.21 10.38
N ARG A 11 -8.83 -2.20 10.80
CA ARG A 11 -9.23 -3.62 10.82
C ARG A 11 -10.55 -3.84 11.57
N ASN A 12 -10.80 -3.07 12.63
CA ASN A 12 -12.02 -3.18 13.43
C ASN A 12 -13.30 -2.93 12.62
N ASN A 13 -13.24 -2.15 11.54
CA ASN A 13 -14.38 -1.86 10.68
C ASN A 13 -14.79 -3.06 9.81
N PHE A 14 -13.95 -4.09 9.71
CA PHE A 14 -14.19 -5.30 8.91
C PHE A 14 -14.05 -6.59 9.70
N LYS A 15 -14.01 -6.53 11.03
CA LYS A 15 -13.82 -7.71 11.89
C LYS A 15 -14.87 -8.81 11.66
N ASP A 16 -16.06 -8.41 11.20
CA ASP A 16 -17.20 -9.29 10.95
C ASP A 16 -17.26 -9.80 9.50
N ASP A 17 -16.45 -9.24 8.59
CA ASP A 17 -16.35 -9.65 7.18
C ASP A 17 -15.31 -10.76 7.01
N LYS A 18 -15.70 -11.97 7.42
CA LYS A 18 -14.84 -13.17 7.38
C LYS A 18 -14.43 -13.56 5.95
N ASP A 19 -15.26 -13.26 4.96
CA ASP A 19 -15.02 -13.66 3.56
C ASP A 19 -13.94 -12.80 2.88
N ASN A 20 -13.70 -11.58 3.38
CA ASN A 20 -12.73 -10.65 2.80
C ASN A 20 -11.53 -10.35 3.70
N VAL A 21 -11.35 -11.10 4.80
CA VAL A 21 -10.27 -10.90 5.78
C VAL A 21 -8.88 -10.82 5.12
N ASP A 22 -8.59 -11.69 4.16
CA ASP A 22 -7.29 -11.71 3.47
C ASP A 22 -7.07 -10.48 2.60
N LYS A 23 -8.14 -9.95 2.00
CA LYS A 23 -8.07 -8.74 1.18
C LYS A 23 -7.84 -7.51 2.06
N PHE A 24 -8.52 -7.42 3.20
CA PHE A 24 -8.36 -6.31 4.15
C PHE A 24 -7.00 -6.31 4.86
N ASN A 25 -6.39 -7.47 5.05
CA ASN A 25 -5.00 -7.59 5.54
C ASN A 25 -3.97 -7.55 4.40
N GLY A 26 -4.42 -7.36 3.15
CA GLY A 26 -3.59 -7.39 1.95
C GLY A 26 -3.07 -6.01 1.52
N ILE A 27 -2.15 -5.99 0.56
CA ILE A 27 -1.45 -4.79 0.07
C ILE A 27 -2.39 -3.65 -0.36
N GLY A 28 -3.63 -3.96 -0.75
CA GLY A 28 -4.63 -2.96 -1.10
C GLY A 28 -5.04 -2.05 0.07
N ASN A 29 -4.95 -2.52 1.31
CA ASN A 29 -5.29 -1.77 2.52
C ASN A 29 -4.06 -1.35 3.34
N LEU A 30 -2.85 -1.68 2.91
CA LEU A 30 -1.63 -1.39 3.65
C LEU A 30 -0.86 -0.20 3.06
N THR A 31 -0.27 0.60 3.93
CA THR A 31 0.73 1.63 3.58
C THR A 31 1.85 1.64 4.61
N VAL A 32 3.04 2.08 4.20
CA VAL A 32 4.11 2.38 5.15
C VAL A 32 3.82 3.74 5.78
N LEU A 33 4.07 3.89 7.08
CA LEU A 33 3.86 5.16 7.79
C LEU A 33 4.91 5.36 8.87
N GLU A 34 5.24 6.61 9.18
CA GLU A 34 6.10 6.98 10.29
C GLU A 34 5.47 6.49 11.60
N ARG A 35 6.28 5.82 12.42
CA ARG A 35 5.83 5.25 13.70
C ARG A 35 5.19 6.28 14.63
N SER A 36 5.71 7.51 14.63
CA SER A 36 5.20 8.64 15.41
C SER A 36 3.76 8.99 14.99
N ILE A 37 3.52 9.12 13.69
CA ILE A 37 2.20 9.39 13.11
C ILE A 37 1.26 8.20 13.34
N ASN A 38 1.73 6.97 13.07
CA ASN A 38 0.97 5.74 13.27
C ASN A 38 0.42 5.60 14.71
N ARG A 39 1.28 5.84 15.70
CA ARG A 39 0.90 5.82 17.12
C ARG A 39 -0.07 6.95 17.49
N SER A 40 -0.06 8.07 16.77
CA SER A 40 -1.02 9.17 16.95
C SER A 40 -2.39 8.88 16.33
N ILE A 41 -2.43 8.03 15.29
CA ILE A 41 -3.64 7.64 14.57
C ILE A 41 -4.45 6.63 15.37
N LYS A 42 -3.84 5.54 15.87
CA LYS A 42 -4.54 4.45 16.57
C LYS A 42 -5.74 3.93 15.76
N ASP A 43 -6.92 3.86 16.37
CA ASP A 43 -8.18 3.43 15.74
C ASP A 43 -9.01 4.59 15.16
N LYS A 44 -8.38 5.71 14.80
CA LYS A 44 -9.11 6.82 14.16
C LYS A 44 -9.82 6.34 12.89
N PRO A 45 -11.02 6.88 12.60
CA PRO A 45 -11.70 6.61 11.34
C PRO A 45 -10.88 7.14 10.17
N LEU A 46 -11.12 6.60 8.97
CA LEU A 46 -10.41 6.96 7.75
C LEU A 46 -10.20 8.46 7.57
N LYS A 47 -11.25 9.28 7.75
CA LYS A 47 -11.14 10.75 7.65
C LYS A 47 -10.06 11.33 8.58
N GLY A 48 -10.03 10.90 9.84
CA GLY A 48 -9.02 11.33 10.81
C GLY A 48 -7.62 10.78 10.50
N LYS A 49 -7.52 9.67 9.76
CA LYS A 49 -6.24 9.17 9.23
C LYS A 49 -5.75 10.02 8.07
N THR A 50 -6.63 10.36 7.13
CA THR A 50 -6.32 11.21 5.95
C THR A 50 -5.78 12.58 6.36
N GLU A 51 -6.33 13.18 7.43
CA GLU A 51 -5.80 14.42 8.02
C GLU A 51 -4.36 14.22 8.55
N LYS A 52 -4.09 13.10 9.24
CA LYS A 52 -2.75 12.77 9.74
C LYS A 52 -1.75 12.38 8.66
N TYR A 53 -2.21 11.83 7.55
CA TYR A 53 -1.37 11.53 6.40
C TYR A 53 -0.78 12.78 5.75
N GLU A 54 -1.40 13.95 5.94
CA GLU A 54 -0.84 15.21 5.47
C GLU A 54 0.51 15.52 6.13
N GLU A 55 0.69 15.11 7.38
CA GLU A 55 1.92 15.30 8.16
C GLU A 55 3.06 14.34 7.75
N SER A 56 2.78 13.33 6.91
CA SER A 56 3.77 12.32 6.50
C SER A 56 4.72 12.86 5.42
N LYS A 57 6.01 12.54 5.55
CA LYS A 57 7.03 12.83 4.52
C LYS A 57 7.13 11.75 3.45
N TYR A 58 6.46 10.61 3.63
CA TYR A 58 6.46 9.55 2.62
C TYR A 58 5.53 9.87 1.46
N GLU A 59 6.08 9.98 0.25
CA GLU A 59 5.31 10.19 -0.98
C GLU A 59 4.26 9.11 -1.21
N ALA A 60 4.55 7.86 -0.82
CA ALA A 60 3.59 6.76 -0.90
C ALA A 60 2.32 7.01 -0.07
N VAL A 61 2.47 7.62 1.12
CA VAL A 61 1.35 8.00 1.98
C VAL A 61 0.56 9.16 1.37
N GLN A 62 1.25 10.15 0.82
CA GLN A 62 0.60 11.27 0.14
C GLN A 62 -0.19 10.80 -1.09
N ALA A 63 0.34 9.86 -1.87
CA ALA A 63 -0.36 9.25 -2.99
C ALA A 63 -1.62 8.50 -2.55
N VAL A 64 -1.56 7.77 -1.44
CA VAL A 64 -2.71 7.10 -0.84
C VAL A 64 -3.76 8.12 -0.35
N ARG A 65 -3.33 9.16 0.35
CA ARG A 65 -4.20 10.26 0.81
C ARG A 65 -4.95 10.90 -0.36
N GLN A 66 -4.23 11.24 -1.43
CA GLN A 66 -4.79 11.85 -2.62
C GLN A 66 -5.77 10.91 -3.34
N GLU A 67 -5.44 9.61 -3.43
CA GLU A 67 -6.34 8.61 -4.00
C GLU A 67 -7.68 8.52 -3.23
N ILE A 68 -7.64 8.56 -1.90
CA ILE A 68 -8.83 8.54 -1.05
C ILE A 68 -9.70 9.78 -1.30
N LEU A 69 -9.08 10.97 -1.32
CA LEU A 69 -9.77 12.24 -1.51
C LEU A 69 -10.40 12.37 -2.91
N ASP A 70 -9.63 12.06 -3.96
CA ASP A 70 -10.06 12.30 -5.34
C ASP A 70 -11.07 11.27 -5.84
N LYS A 71 -10.82 9.98 -5.58
CA LYS A 71 -11.57 8.90 -6.21
C LYS A 71 -12.65 8.31 -5.31
N HIS A 72 -12.43 8.34 -4.01
CA HIS A 72 -13.22 7.53 -3.09
C HIS A 72 -14.01 8.33 -2.06
N LYS A 73 -13.94 9.68 -2.07
CA LYS A 73 -14.77 10.58 -1.25
C LYS A 73 -14.77 10.16 0.23
N ASP A 74 -13.58 9.92 0.78
CA ASP A 74 -13.39 9.46 2.16
C ASP A 74 -14.06 8.11 2.50
N LYS A 75 -14.19 7.21 1.52
CA LYS A 75 -14.58 5.81 1.73
C LYS A 75 -13.46 4.87 1.30
N TRP A 76 -13.27 3.79 2.03
CA TRP A 76 -12.27 2.77 1.68
C TRP A 76 -12.83 1.36 1.87
N ASP A 77 -13.74 1.00 0.97
CA ASP A 77 -14.43 -0.29 1.00
C ASP A 77 -13.63 -1.42 0.34
N ILE A 78 -14.21 -2.62 0.33
CA ILE A 78 -13.59 -3.80 -0.29
C ILE A 78 -13.31 -3.62 -1.79
N LYS A 79 -14.10 -2.81 -2.51
CA LYS A 79 -13.88 -2.53 -3.93
C LYS A 79 -12.65 -1.66 -4.10
N CYS A 80 -12.47 -0.65 -3.25
CA CYS A 80 -11.28 0.21 -3.20
C CYS A 80 -10.03 -0.64 -2.90
N VAL A 81 -10.08 -1.46 -1.85
CA VAL A 81 -8.99 -2.37 -1.45
C VAL A 81 -8.61 -3.31 -2.59
N SER A 82 -9.60 -3.96 -3.22
CA SER A 82 -9.35 -4.89 -4.33
C SER A 82 -8.80 -4.19 -5.57
N GLY A 83 -9.26 -2.97 -5.86
CA GLY A 83 -8.78 -2.14 -6.95
C GLY A 83 -7.32 -1.76 -6.77
N ARG A 84 -6.97 -1.19 -5.62
CA ARG A 84 -5.60 -0.81 -5.29
C ARG A 84 -4.66 -2.02 -5.26
N ALA A 85 -5.10 -3.15 -4.70
CA ALA A 85 -4.30 -4.37 -4.69
C ALA A 85 -3.86 -4.80 -6.11
N LYS A 86 -4.76 -4.73 -7.10
CA LYS A 86 -4.43 -5.04 -8.50
C LYS A 86 -3.39 -4.08 -9.06
N GLU A 87 -3.50 -2.78 -8.79
CA GLU A 87 -2.55 -1.77 -9.26
C GLU A 87 -1.17 -1.92 -8.61
N GLU A 88 -1.11 -2.15 -7.29
CA GLU A 88 0.15 -2.41 -6.58
C GLU A 88 0.84 -3.68 -7.11
N ILE A 89 0.08 -4.77 -7.32
CA ILE A 89 0.62 -5.99 -7.94
C ILE A 89 1.15 -5.71 -9.35
N LYS A 90 0.48 -4.88 -10.16
CA LYS A 90 0.97 -4.49 -11.50
C LYS A 90 2.28 -3.69 -11.40
N LYS A 91 2.42 -2.77 -10.44
CA LYS A 91 3.66 -2.01 -10.19
C LYS A 91 4.80 -2.94 -9.81
N ILE A 92 4.57 -3.85 -8.85
CA ILE A 92 5.55 -4.86 -8.43
C ILE A 92 5.96 -5.76 -9.59
N LYS A 93 5.00 -6.28 -10.38
CA LYS A 93 5.29 -7.09 -11.57
C LYS A 93 6.14 -6.33 -12.59
N ARG A 94 5.86 -5.05 -12.83
CA ARG A 94 6.68 -4.18 -13.71
C ARG A 94 8.11 -4.05 -13.19
N PHE A 95 8.26 -3.75 -11.90
CA PHE A 95 9.56 -3.67 -11.25
C PHE A 95 10.36 -4.98 -11.38
N MET A 96 9.71 -6.12 -11.10
CA MET A 96 10.33 -7.43 -11.22
C MET A 96 10.69 -7.80 -12.67
N LYS A 97 9.87 -7.38 -13.65
CA LYS A 97 10.14 -7.60 -15.09
C LYS A 97 11.31 -6.74 -15.61
N GLY A 98 11.50 -5.53 -15.06
CA GLY A 98 12.61 -4.64 -15.40
C GLY A 98 13.99 -5.11 -14.94
N LYS A 99 14.06 -6.17 -14.11
CA LYS A 99 15.28 -6.74 -13.55
C LYS A 99 15.78 -8.01 -14.29
N LYS A 100 15.77 -8.02 -15.62
CA LYS A 100 16.42 -9.09 -16.40
C LYS A 100 17.45 -8.51 -17.37
N VAL A 101 18.74 -8.66 -17.07
CA VAL A 101 19.82 -8.54 -18.05
C VAL A 101 20.33 -9.95 -18.35
N PHE A 102 20.03 -10.50 -19.52
CA PHE A 102 20.73 -11.69 -19.99
C PHE A 102 21.93 -11.23 -20.81
N CYS A 103 23.12 -11.69 -20.45
CA CYS A 103 24.34 -11.45 -21.21
C CYS A 103 24.98 -12.80 -21.52
N ILE A 104 25.28 -13.06 -22.78
CA ILE A 104 26.08 -14.22 -23.17
C ILE A 104 27.55 -13.78 -23.09
N ARG A 105 28.34 -14.43 -22.24
CA ARG A 105 29.78 -14.18 -22.11
C ARG A 105 30.50 -15.52 -22.19
N GLY A 106 31.31 -15.72 -23.22
CA GLY A 106 32.05 -16.98 -23.43
C GLY A 106 31.19 -18.20 -23.77
N GLY A 107 30.02 -18.02 -24.40
CA GLY A 107 29.17 -19.14 -24.85
C GLY A 107 28.19 -19.69 -23.80
N SER A 108 28.12 -19.10 -22.62
CA SER A 108 27.15 -19.46 -21.58
C SER A 108 26.17 -18.31 -21.28
N LEU A 109 24.90 -18.64 -21.04
CA LEU A 109 23.85 -17.69 -20.65
C LEU A 109 24.11 -17.23 -19.22
N VAL A 110 24.42 -15.94 -19.03
CA VAL A 110 24.60 -15.35 -17.70
C VAL A 110 23.48 -14.39 -17.40
N VAL A 111 22.79 -14.60 -16.28
CA VAL A 111 21.75 -13.69 -15.77
C VAL A 111 22.41 -12.63 -14.89
N ARG A 112 22.15 -11.36 -15.18
CA ARG A 112 22.53 -10.20 -14.38
C ARG A 112 21.29 -9.39 -13.99
N TYR A 113 21.35 -8.83 -12.80
CA TYR A 113 20.38 -7.87 -12.29
C TYR A 113 21.02 -6.48 -12.31
N ARG A 114 20.30 -5.46 -12.79
CA ARG A 114 20.64 -4.05 -12.54
C ARG A 114 19.93 -3.60 -11.27
#